data_AF-A0A6I1JW39-F1
#
_entry.id   AF-A0A6I1JW39-F1
#
_cell.length_a   1.000
_cell.length_b   1.000
_cell.length_c   1.000
_cell.angle_alpha   90.00
_cell.angle_beta   90.00
_cell.angle_gamma   90.00
#
_symmetry.space_group_name_H-M   'P 1'
#
loop_
_entity.id
_entity.type
_entity.pdbx_description
1 polymer ?
#
loop_
_entity_poly.entity_id
_entity_poly.type
_entity_poly.pdbx_seq_one_letter_code
_entity_poly.pdbx_strand_id
1 'polypeptide(L)'
;MTVQILTGQALTEQVQPKRDLWAAVRRGMRCRCPACGEGRLFTSYLKVAPHCEACGEALHHHRSDDAPPYVTIMIVGHVVVPLLMWLELA
;
A
#
# COMPACT_ATOMS: atom_id res chain seq x y z
N MET A 1 -47.37 19.63 -14.31
CA MET A 1 -46.00 19.75 -13.78
C MET A 1 -45.76 18.58 -12.82
N THR A 2 -45.89 17.37 -13.36
CA THR A 2 -46.28 16.16 -12.60
C THR A 2 -45.69 14.88 -13.23
N VAL A 3 -44.58 14.95 -13.99
CA VAL A 3 -44.19 13.84 -14.89
C VAL A 3 -42.72 13.41 -14.81
N GLN A 4 -41.90 13.90 -13.86
CA GLN A 4 -40.46 13.51 -13.77
C GLN A 4 -40.07 12.57 -12.62
N ILE A 5 -41.04 12.10 -11.82
CA ILE A 5 -40.78 11.18 -10.70
C ILE A 5 -41.01 9.69 -11.09
N LEU A 6 -41.40 9.41 -12.35
CA LEU A 6 -41.68 8.06 -12.85
C LEU A 6 -40.52 7.40 -13.63
N THR A 7 -39.38 8.07 -13.78
CA THR A 7 -38.15 7.42 -14.27
C THR A 7 -37.47 6.73 -13.10
N GLY A 8 -37.88 5.48 -12.85
CA GLY A 8 -37.32 4.58 -11.85
C GLY A 8 -35.85 4.25 -12.12
N GLN A 9 -34.95 5.18 -11.83
CA GLN A 9 -33.54 4.89 -11.66
C GLN A 9 -33.34 4.48 -10.21
N ALA A 10 -33.42 3.16 -9.98
CA ALA A 10 -32.87 2.55 -8.79
C ALA A 10 -31.45 3.09 -8.62
N LEU A 11 -31.21 3.86 -7.56
CA LEU A 11 -29.87 4.12 -7.08
C LEU A 11 -29.31 2.76 -6.70
N THR A 12 -28.63 2.10 -7.65
CA THR A 12 -27.91 0.87 -7.38
C THR A 12 -26.84 1.25 -6.37
N GLU A 13 -27.13 1.04 -5.10
CA GLU A 13 -26.14 1.11 -4.04
C GLU A 13 -25.10 0.04 -4.38
N GLN A 14 -23.98 0.49 -4.96
CA GLN A 14 -22.90 -0.38 -5.40
C GLN A 14 -22.21 -0.92 -4.13
N VAL A 15 -22.71 -2.04 -3.61
CA VAL A 15 -22.10 -2.77 -2.49
C VAL A 15 -20.72 -3.23 -2.95
N GLN A 16 -19.68 -2.46 -2.59
CA GLN A 16 -18.31 -2.80 -2.89
C GLN A 16 -17.98 -4.16 -2.24
N PRO A 17 -17.45 -5.13 -2.99
CA PRO A 17 -17.12 -6.43 -2.44
C PRO A 17 -16.13 -6.27 -1.29
N LYS A 18 -16.38 -6.96 -0.17
CA LYS A 18 -15.50 -6.92 1.00
C LYS A 18 -14.13 -7.46 0.61
N ARG A 19 -13.16 -6.55 0.46
CA ARG A 19 -11.76 -6.91 0.20
C ARG A 19 -11.17 -7.55 1.46
N ASP A 20 -10.49 -8.69 1.28
CA ASP A 20 -9.75 -9.32 2.37
C ASP A 20 -8.54 -8.45 2.75
N LEU A 21 -8.71 -7.68 3.83
CA LEU A 21 -7.69 -6.78 4.37
C LEU A 21 -6.41 -7.53 4.70
N TRP A 22 -6.50 -8.75 5.22
CA TRP A 22 -5.32 -9.51 5.62
C TRP A 22 -4.52 -9.96 4.41
N ALA A 23 -5.20 -10.42 3.36
CA ALA A 23 -4.54 -10.76 2.10
C ALA A 23 -3.83 -9.54 1.49
N ALA A 24 -4.49 -8.37 1.50
CA ALA A 24 -3.92 -7.13 0.99
C ALA A 24 -2.68 -6.68 1.80
N VAL A 25 -2.78 -6.66 3.13
CA VAL A 25 -1.66 -6.31 4.03
C VAL A 25 -0.49 -7.26 3.85
N ARG A 26 -0.73 -8.57 3.82
CA ARG A 26 0.32 -9.58 3.63
C ARG A 26 1.02 -9.45 2.28
N ARG A 27 0.29 -9.14 1.21
CA ARG A 27 0.88 -8.87 -0.13
C ARG A 27 1.70 -7.58 -0.11
N GLY A 28 1.20 -6.52 0.53
CA GLY A 28 1.90 -5.26 0.73
C GLY A 28 3.21 -5.41 1.49
N MET A 29 3.23 -6.17 2.60
CA MET A 29 4.45 -6.47 3.37
C MET A 29 5.50 -7.24 2.56
N ARG A 30 5.10 -7.98 1.52
CA ARG A 30 6.01 -8.65 0.58
C ARG A 30 6.38 -7.78 -0.64
N CYS A 31 5.99 -6.50 -0.65
CA CYS A 31 6.14 -5.58 -1.76
C CYS A 31 5.51 -6.09 -3.07
N ARG A 32 4.37 -6.78 -2.98
CA ARG A 32 3.62 -7.32 -4.12
C ARG A 32 2.28 -6.62 -4.31
N CYS A 33 1.75 -6.71 -5.53
CA CYS A 33 0.45 -6.15 -5.89
C CYS A 33 -0.66 -6.66 -4.95
N PRO A 34 -1.48 -5.78 -4.34
CA PRO A 34 -2.56 -6.18 -3.44
C PRO A 34 -3.69 -6.94 -4.16
N ALA A 35 -3.88 -6.71 -5.46
CA ALA A 35 -4.90 -7.37 -6.28
C ALA A 35 -4.48 -8.80 -6.66
N CYS A 36 -3.39 -8.96 -7.44
CA CYS A 36 -2.97 -10.27 -7.97
C CYS A 36 -1.93 -11.00 -7.11
N GLY A 37 -1.10 -10.29 -6.33
CA GLY A 37 -0.02 -10.89 -5.53
C GLY A 37 1.28 -11.20 -6.27
N GLU A 38 1.34 -10.99 -7.58
CA GLU A 38 2.51 -11.36 -8.40
C GLU A 38 3.37 -10.16 -8.82
N GLY A 39 2.77 -9.06 -9.29
CA GLY A 39 3.55 -7.90 -9.71
C GLY A 39 4.24 -7.17 -8.54
N ARG A 40 5.33 -6.45 -8.82
CA ARG A 40 6.02 -5.61 -7.83
C ARG A 40 5.20 -4.36 -7.52
N LEU A 41 5.14 -3.99 -6.24
CA LEU A 41 4.44 -2.78 -5.79
C LEU A 41 5.29 -1.52 -5.99
N PHE A 42 6.61 -1.64 -5.83
CA PHE A 42 7.57 -0.55 -5.94
C PHE A 42 8.58 -0.80 -7.06
N THR A 43 8.93 0.27 -7.79
CA THR A 43 9.93 0.27 -8.88
C THR A 43 11.33 0.62 -8.39
N SER A 44 11.41 1.32 -7.27
CA SER A 44 12.63 1.66 -6.53
C SER A 44 12.29 1.64 -5.04
N TYR A 45 13.17 2.12 -4.16
CA TYR A 45 13.02 1.97 -2.71
C TYR A 45 11.62 2.33 -2.18
N LEU A 46 11.15 3.57 -2.43
CA LEU A 46 9.82 4.04 -2.02
C LEU A 46 8.95 4.49 -3.20
N LYS A 47 9.44 4.29 -4.43
CA LYS A 47 8.74 4.74 -5.63
C LYS A 47 7.69 3.70 -6.03
N VAL A 48 6.42 4.03 -5.77
CA VAL A 48 5.28 3.20 -6.16
C VAL A 48 5.21 3.07 -7.69
N ALA A 49 4.95 1.85 -8.18
CA ALA A 49 4.72 1.61 -9.60
C ALA A 49 3.41 2.28 -10.05
N PRO A 50 3.32 2.84 -11.28
CA PRO A 50 2.07 3.44 -11.73
C PRO A 50 0.96 2.40 -11.97
N HIS A 51 1.36 1.22 -12.47
CA HIS A 51 0.50 0.08 -12.75
C HIS A 51 1.21 -1.23 -12.40
N CYS A 52 0.45 -2.27 -12.10
CA CYS A 52 0.97 -3.63 -11.92
C CYS A 52 1.39 -4.25 -13.26
N GLU A 53 2.62 -4.77 -13.35
CA GLU A 53 3.15 -5.44 -14.56
C GLU A 53 2.42 -6.76 -14.91
N ALA A 54 1.75 -7.40 -13.94
CA ALA A 54 1.09 -8.69 -14.14
C ALA A 54 -0.40 -8.55 -14.46
N CYS A 55 -1.14 -7.71 -13.73
CA CYS A 55 -2.60 -7.59 -13.85
C CYS A 55 -3.09 -6.21 -14.29
N GLY A 56 -2.21 -5.23 -14.50
CA GLY A 56 -2.57 -3.88 -14.95
C GLY A 56 -3.23 -2.99 -13.91
N GLU A 57 -3.38 -3.44 -12.65
CA GLU A 57 -4.00 -2.65 -11.57
C GLU A 57 -3.32 -1.29 -11.40
N ALA A 58 -4.11 -0.22 -11.29
CA ALA A 58 -3.60 1.14 -11.04
C ALA A 58 -3.12 1.27 -9.59
N LEU A 59 -1.81 1.46 -9.40
CA LEU A 59 -1.19 1.51 -8.07
C LEU A 59 -0.82 2.93 -7.62
N HIS A 60 -0.92 3.92 -8.52
CA HIS A 60 -0.48 5.31 -8.29
C HIS A 60 -1.40 6.14 -7.36
N HIS A 61 -2.54 5.62 -6.93
CA HIS A 61 -3.49 6.35 -6.07
C HIS A 61 -2.99 6.56 -4.64
N HIS A 62 -2.07 5.71 -4.18
CA HIS A 62 -1.51 5.79 -2.84
C HIS A 62 -0.02 6.15 -2.93
N ARG A 63 0.38 7.18 -2.20
CA ARG A 63 1.81 7.46 -1.98
C ARG A 63 2.28 6.71 -0.76
N SER A 64 3.47 6.14 -0.85
CA SER A 64 4.15 5.65 0.34
C SER A 64 4.72 6.87 1.08
N ASP A 65 4.15 7.17 2.24
CA ASP A 65 4.61 8.27 3.11
C ASP A 65 5.86 7.86 3.91
N ASP A 66 6.14 8.56 5.01
CA ASP A 66 7.35 8.44 5.83
C ASP A 66 7.48 7.14 6.65
N ALA A 67 6.46 6.27 6.64
CA ALA A 67 6.48 5.04 7.44
C ALA A 67 7.68 4.12 7.12
N PRO A 68 8.02 3.81 5.84
CA PRO A 68 9.19 2.97 5.56
C PRO A 68 10.55 3.62 5.91
N PRO A 69 10.80 4.92 5.67
CA PRO A 69 11.95 5.62 6.24
C PRO A 69 12.05 5.51 7.77
N TYR A 70 10.95 5.70 8.50
CA TYR A 70 10.97 5.58 9.97
C TYR A 70 11.39 4.19 10.44
N VAL A 71 10.91 3.13 9.78
CA VAL A 71 11.34 1.74 10.08
C VAL A 71 12.85 1.58 9.85
N THR A 72 13.39 2.19 8.80
CA THR A 72 14.83 2.13 8.49
C THR A 72 15.64 2.84 9.58
N ILE A 73 15.23 4.04 9.98
CA ILE A 73 15.90 4.83 11.01
C ILE A 73 15.86 4.10 12.36
N MET A 74 14.73 3.48 12.71
CA MET A 74 14.63 2.65 13.91
C MET A 74 15.65 1.52 13.92
N ILE A 75 15.74 0.74 12.83
CA ILE A 75 16.67 -0.39 12.72
C ILE A 75 18.11 0.11 12.78
N VAL A 76 18.46 1.10 11.95
CA VAL A 76 19.82 1.65 11.88
C VAL A 76 20.22 2.26 13.22
N GLY A 77 19.35 3.04 13.85
CA GLY A 77 19.60 3.63 15.16
C GLY A 77 19.86 2.57 16.24
N HIS A 78 19.08 1.49 16.27
CA HIS A 78 19.23 0.41 17.26
C HIS A 78 20.42 -0.51 17.00
N VAL A 79 21.01 -0.50 15.80
CA VAL A 79 22.21 -1.28 15.49
C VAL A 79 23.45 -0.43 15.65
N VAL A 80 23.48 0.74 15.00
CA VAL A 80 24.67 1.60 14.94
C VAL A 80 24.96 2.29 16.27
N VAL A 81 23.94 2.81 16.95
CA VAL A 81 24.16 3.55 18.21
C VAL A 81 24.70 2.63 19.32
N PRO A 82 24.12 1.44 19.58
CA PRO A 82 24.68 0.53 20.58
C PRO A 82 26.06 0.00 20.20
N LEU A 83 26.31 -0.24 18.91
CA LEU A 83 27.63 -0.67 18.44
C LEU A 83 28.70 0.41 18.68
N LEU A 84 28.39 1.67 18.38
CA LEU A 84 29.29 2.78 18.66
C LEU A 84 29.51 2.96 20.17
N MET A 85 28.45 2.89 20.97
CA MET A 85 28.59 2.92 22.43
C MET A 85 29.48 1.77 22.92
N TRP A 86 29.32 0.55 22.40
CA TRP A 86 30.17 -0.58 22.77
C TRP A 86 31.64 -0.33 22.45
N LEU A 87 31.96 0.23 21.28
CA LEU A 87 33.33 0.52 20.86
C LEU A 87 33.99 1.62 21.71
N GLU A 88 33.24 2.64 22.11
CA GLU A 88 33.75 3.74 22.94
C GLU A 88 33.95 3.32 24.41
N LEU A 89 33.15 2.37 24.91
CA LEU A 89 33.25 1.87 26.29
C LEU A 89 34.20 0.66 26.46
N ALA A 90 34.67 0.04 25.37
CA ALA A 90 35.59 -1.10 25.37
C ALA A 90 37.06 -0.66 25.42
#